data_AF-A0A6C0DZW6-F1
#
_entry.id   AF-A0A6C0DZW6-F1
#
_cell.length_a   1.000
_cell.length_b   1.000
_cell.length_c   1.000
_cell.angle_alpha   90.00
_cell.angle_beta   90.00
_cell.angle_gamma   90.00
#
_symmetry.space_group_name_H-M   'P 1'
#
loop_
_entity.id
_entity.type
_entity.pdbx_description
1 polymer ?
#
loop_
_entity_poly.entity_id
_entity_poly.type
_entity_poly.pdbx_seq_one_letter_code
_entity_poly.pdbx_strand_id
1 'polypeptide(L)'
;MNFLIGAIGANLTMGLVTGVSAMATNIYSLTSTISHNISNGEDDIKKLIKEADLDVKIKTILCVLSEIKINISSPYTLHFSVQEIKNAIKDIETELEQIQYRITYNNSLFIGSAFRKYKFHNNYDRLETLIKTLDKRYKMLFDILKIENTMAQNKDITNYLTSSTLDKKLISSSDIIHNSIEFID
;
A
#
# COMPACT_ATOMS: atom_id res chain seq x y z
N MET A 1 -28.76 -19.37 -8.42
CA MET A 1 -28.09 -18.18 -8.95
C MET A 1 -27.15 -17.52 -7.91
N ASN A 2 -26.44 -18.32 -7.09
CA ASN A 2 -25.60 -17.84 -5.97
C ASN A 2 -24.09 -18.13 -6.13
N PHE A 3 -23.69 -18.87 -7.17
CA PHE A 3 -22.29 -19.27 -7.38
C PHE A 3 -21.44 -18.14 -8.00
N LEU A 4 -22.03 -17.30 -8.86
CA LEU A 4 -21.33 -16.16 -9.47
C LEU A 4 -21.01 -15.05 -8.44
N ILE A 5 -21.89 -14.83 -7.45
CA ILE A 5 -21.74 -13.77 -6.45
C ILE A 5 -20.59 -14.11 -5.47
N GLY A 6 -20.37 -15.40 -5.18
CA GLY A 6 -19.25 -15.87 -4.36
C GLY A 6 -17.88 -15.66 -5.03
N ALA A 7 -17.78 -15.87 -6.34
CA ALA A 7 -16.52 -15.72 -7.09
C ALA A 7 -16.02 -14.27 -7.13
N ILE A 8 -16.93 -13.29 -7.26
CA ILE A 8 -16.54 -11.88 -7.35
C ILE A 8 -16.06 -11.33 -5.99
N GLY A 9 -16.68 -11.75 -4.88
CA GLY A 9 -16.25 -11.37 -3.53
C GLY A 9 -14.87 -11.92 -3.15
N ALA A 10 -14.59 -13.17 -3.52
CA ALA A 10 -13.26 -13.79 -3.30
C ALA A 10 -12.16 -13.08 -4.10
N ASN A 11 -12.45 -12.65 -5.33
CA ASN A 11 -11.47 -11.99 -6.21
C ASN A 11 -11.01 -10.61 -5.70
N LEU A 12 -11.89 -9.83 -5.05
CA LEU A 12 -11.54 -8.50 -4.53
C LEU A 12 -10.59 -8.57 -3.33
N THR A 13 -10.91 -9.42 -2.34
CA THR A 13 -10.01 -9.65 -1.19
C THR A 13 -8.67 -10.20 -1.66
N MET A 14 -8.68 -11.16 -2.59
CA MET A 14 -7.47 -11.76 -3.13
C MET A 14 -6.61 -10.76 -3.93
N GLY A 15 -7.22 -9.88 -4.73
CA GLY A 15 -6.52 -8.82 -5.46
C GLY A 15 -5.88 -7.76 -4.55
N LEU A 16 -6.52 -7.44 -3.43
CA LEU A 16 -5.97 -6.53 -2.43
C LEU A 16 -4.80 -7.16 -1.68
N VAL A 17 -4.97 -8.39 -1.20
CA VAL A 17 -3.92 -9.13 -0.47
C VAL A 17 -2.70 -9.36 -1.38
N THR A 18 -2.89 -9.76 -2.63
CA THR A 18 -1.77 -9.95 -3.58
C THR A 18 -1.06 -8.63 -3.87
N GLY A 19 -1.80 -7.53 -4.08
CA GLY A 19 -1.21 -6.20 -4.28
C GLY A 19 -0.39 -5.74 -3.07
N VAL A 20 -0.94 -5.83 -1.86
CA VAL A 20 -0.22 -5.46 -0.62
C VAL A 20 0.97 -6.40 -0.36
N SER A 21 0.86 -7.69 -0.66
CA SER A 21 1.96 -8.66 -0.52
C SER A 21 3.15 -8.32 -1.43
N ALA A 22 2.88 -7.93 -2.68
CA ALA A 22 3.92 -7.52 -3.61
C ALA A 22 4.65 -6.26 -3.10
N MET A 23 3.89 -5.24 -2.69
CA MET A 23 4.46 -4.01 -2.12
C MET A 23 5.24 -4.28 -0.84
N ALA A 24 4.75 -5.17 0.04
CA ALA A 24 5.46 -5.56 1.24
C ALA A 24 6.83 -6.20 0.91
N THR A 25 6.87 -7.10 -0.07
CA THR A 25 8.11 -7.73 -0.56
C THR A 25 9.11 -6.70 -1.05
N ASN A 26 8.65 -5.72 -1.84
CA ASN A 26 9.48 -4.64 -2.33
C ASN A 26 9.99 -3.77 -1.18
N ILE A 27 9.13 -3.39 -0.23
CA ILE A 27 9.53 -2.62 0.95
C ILE A 27 10.60 -3.37 1.75
N TYR A 28 10.47 -4.68 2.00
CA TYR A 28 11.52 -5.46 2.69
C TYR A 28 12.86 -5.42 1.94
N SER A 29 12.82 -5.53 0.61
CA SER A 29 14.02 -5.46 -0.22
C SER A 29 14.68 -4.06 -0.14
N LEU A 30 13.85 -3.01 -0.21
CA LEU A 30 14.28 -1.61 -0.12
C LEU A 30 14.87 -1.29 1.26
N THR A 31 14.18 -1.63 2.35
CA THR A 31 14.63 -1.37 3.73
C THR A 31 15.94 -2.10 4.03
N SER A 32 16.08 -3.34 3.57
CA SER A 32 17.33 -4.10 3.65
C SER A 32 18.46 -3.42 2.87
N THR A 33 18.20 -3.08 1.60
CA THR A 33 19.20 -2.43 0.73
C THR A 33 19.66 -1.08 1.27
N ILE A 34 18.73 -0.26 1.75
CA ILE A 34 19.00 1.03 2.39
C ILE A 34 19.84 0.82 3.66
N SER A 35 19.48 -0.16 4.49
CA SER A 35 20.21 -0.46 5.73
C SER A 35 21.66 -0.89 5.50
N HIS A 36 21.96 -1.53 4.37
CA HIS A 36 23.30 -1.98 4.00
C HIS A 36 24.15 -0.93 3.27
N ASN A 37 23.54 0.00 2.52
CA ASN A 37 24.26 0.92 1.62
C ASN A 37 24.41 2.36 2.10
N ILE A 38 23.78 2.73 3.22
CA ILE A 38 23.97 4.04 3.86
C ILE A 38 25.38 4.13 4.46
N SER A 39 26.13 5.16 4.07
CA SER A 39 27.41 5.56 4.71
C SER A 39 27.18 6.61 5.81
N ASN A 40 28.17 6.84 6.69
CA ASN A 40 28.17 7.58 7.99
C ASN A 40 27.50 9.01 8.09
N GLY A 41 26.64 9.43 7.16
CA GLY A 41 25.90 10.69 7.20
C GLY A 41 24.40 10.57 6.88
N GLU A 42 23.85 9.36 6.70
CA GLU A 42 22.42 9.14 6.38
C GLU A 42 21.72 8.24 7.43
N ASP A 43 22.30 8.14 8.63
CA ASP A 43 21.84 7.29 9.74
C ASP A 43 20.40 7.56 10.18
N ASP A 44 19.90 8.77 9.98
CA ASP A 44 18.54 9.17 10.39
C ASP A 44 17.46 8.37 9.65
N ILE A 45 17.65 8.07 8.36
CA ILE A 45 16.68 7.27 7.58
C ILE A 45 16.67 5.82 8.08
N LYS A 46 17.86 5.25 8.29
CA LYS A 46 18.01 3.88 8.81
C LYS A 46 17.40 3.77 10.21
N LYS A 47 17.65 4.77 11.05
CA LYS A 47 17.08 4.87 12.39
C LYS A 47 15.55 4.97 12.32
N LEU A 48 14.99 5.83 11.46
CA LEU A 48 13.55 5.96 11.28
C LEU A 48 12.89 4.64 10.85
N ILE A 49 13.45 3.95 9.86
CA ILE A 49 12.92 2.65 9.38
C ILE A 49 12.91 1.63 10.53
N LYS A 50 13.98 1.58 11.32
CA LYS A 50 14.13 0.65 12.44
C LYS A 50 13.22 1.00 13.61
N GLU A 51 13.12 2.28 13.98
CA GLU A 51 12.27 2.75 15.09
C GLU A 51 10.79 2.64 14.77
N ALA A 52 10.41 2.84 13.51
CA ALA A 52 9.04 2.63 13.06
C ALA A 52 8.62 1.16 12.99
N ASP A 53 9.60 0.23 13.06
CA ASP A 53 9.44 -1.20 12.83
C ASP A 53 8.58 -1.49 11.59
N LEU A 54 8.91 -0.78 10.49
CA LEU A 54 8.09 -0.69 9.29
C LEU A 54 7.78 -2.08 8.70
N ASP A 55 8.79 -2.95 8.76
CA ASP A 55 8.73 -4.33 8.30
C ASP A 55 7.66 -5.14 9.05
N VAL A 56 7.73 -5.16 10.38
CA VAL A 56 6.76 -5.89 11.22
C VAL A 56 5.37 -5.29 11.03
N LYS A 57 5.28 -3.96 10.98
CA LYS A 57 4.02 -3.23 10.80
C LYS A 57 3.29 -3.63 9.51
N ILE A 58 3.99 -3.65 8.37
CA ILE A 58 3.39 -4.03 7.09
C ILE A 58 2.98 -5.51 7.09
N LYS A 59 3.79 -6.40 7.69
CA LYS A 59 3.44 -7.81 7.92
C LYS A 59 2.13 -7.94 8.71
N THR A 60 2.00 -7.23 9.82
CA THR A 60 0.79 -7.28 10.65
C THR A 60 -0.42 -6.77 9.89
N ILE A 61 -0.29 -5.68 9.13
CA ILE A 61 -1.36 -5.17 8.26
C ILE A 61 -1.77 -6.23 7.24
N LEU A 62 -0.80 -6.88 6.58
CA LEU A 62 -1.07 -7.92 5.59
C LEU A 62 -1.85 -9.10 6.21
N CYS A 63 -1.44 -9.57 7.39
CA CYS A 63 -2.15 -10.62 8.12
C CYS A 63 -3.60 -10.21 8.40
N VAL A 64 -3.81 -9.00 8.96
CA VAL A 64 -5.16 -8.49 9.23
C VAL A 64 -5.98 -8.41 7.94
N LEU A 65 -5.43 -7.86 6.85
CA LEU A 65 -6.14 -7.76 5.57
C LEU A 65 -6.50 -9.13 4.99
N SER A 66 -5.68 -10.17 5.24
CA SER A 66 -5.98 -11.55 4.81
C SER A 66 -7.07 -12.23 5.63
N GLU A 67 -7.35 -11.72 6.84
CA GLU A 67 -8.36 -12.26 7.75
C GLU A 67 -9.72 -11.55 7.62
N ILE A 68 -9.74 -10.33 7.07
CA ILE A 68 -10.98 -9.57 6.83
C ILE A 68 -11.72 -10.15 5.62
N LYS A 69 -12.99 -10.49 5.82
CA LYS A 69 -13.88 -10.98 4.75
C LYS A 69 -14.51 -9.82 3.98
N ILE A 70 -13.79 -9.29 3.00
CA ILE A 70 -14.32 -8.23 2.12
C ILE A 70 -15.05 -8.86 0.93
N ASN A 71 -16.36 -8.67 0.85
CA ASN A 71 -17.18 -9.15 -0.26
C ASN A 71 -17.98 -8.00 -0.88
N ILE A 72 -18.75 -8.29 -1.94
CA ILE A 72 -19.61 -7.30 -2.62
C ILE A 72 -20.59 -6.63 -1.66
N SER A 73 -21.08 -7.34 -0.64
CA SER A 73 -22.02 -6.80 0.34
C SER A 73 -21.36 -6.05 1.50
N SER A 74 -20.03 -6.06 1.62
CA SER A 74 -19.33 -5.34 2.66
C SER A 74 -19.54 -3.83 2.54
N PRO A 75 -19.65 -3.08 3.65
CA PRO A 75 -19.86 -1.64 3.62
C PRO A 75 -18.78 -0.90 2.80
N TYR A 76 -19.17 0.11 2.02
CA TYR A 76 -18.22 0.92 1.22
C TYR A 76 -17.12 1.55 2.06
N THR A 77 -17.42 1.91 3.30
CA THR A 77 -16.44 2.45 4.24
C THR A 77 -15.29 1.46 4.50
N LEU A 78 -15.58 0.16 4.58
CA LEU A 78 -14.56 -0.88 4.74
C LEU A 78 -13.70 -1.00 3.48
N HIS A 79 -14.33 -1.06 2.31
CA HIS A 79 -13.63 -1.07 1.01
C HIS A 79 -12.69 0.13 0.86
N PHE A 80 -13.20 1.33 1.15
CA PHE A 80 -12.44 2.57 1.08
C PHE A 80 -11.27 2.57 2.06
N SER A 81 -11.49 2.15 3.31
CA SER A 81 -10.44 2.11 4.33
C SER A 81 -9.29 1.18 3.93
N VAL A 82 -9.60 0.00 3.39
CA VAL A 82 -8.59 -0.95 2.93
C VAL A 82 -7.84 -0.43 1.71
N GLN A 83 -8.55 0.20 0.76
CA GLN A 83 -7.92 0.83 -0.39
C GLN A 83 -6.97 1.98 0.03
N GLU A 84 -7.34 2.77 1.04
CA GLU A 84 -6.48 3.84 1.54
C GLU A 84 -5.25 3.32 2.29
N ILE A 85 -5.34 2.17 2.96
CA ILE A 85 -4.16 1.49 3.52
C ILE A 85 -3.23 1.04 2.39
N LYS A 86 -3.79 0.41 1.34
CA LYS A 86 -3.02 0.02 0.16
C LYS A 86 -2.30 1.21 -0.48
N ASN A 87 -2.99 2.34 -0.63
CA ASN A 87 -2.42 3.59 -1.14
C ASN A 87 -1.28 4.11 -0.23
N ALA A 88 -1.46 4.08 1.09
CA ALA A 88 -0.41 4.49 2.04
C ALA A 88 0.86 3.64 1.93
N ILE A 89 0.70 2.31 1.81
CA ILE A 89 1.83 1.40 1.64
C ILE A 89 2.57 1.70 0.33
N LYS A 90 1.83 1.96 -0.76
CA LYS A 90 2.42 2.35 -2.04
C LYS A 90 3.19 3.68 -1.97
N ASP A 91 2.66 4.66 -1.25
CA ASP A 91 3.34 5.96 -1.10
C ASP A 91 4.66 5.78 -0.31
N ILE A 92 4.68 4.90 0.71
CA ILE A 92 5.89 4.53 1.45
C ILE A 92 6.91 3.84 0.54
N GLU A 93 6.47 2.84 -0.23
CA GLU A 93 7.31 2.15 -1.23
C GLU A 93 7.96 3.16 -2.18
N THR A 94 7.17 4.06 -2.75
CA THR A 94 7.64 5.10 -3.68
C THR A 94 8.68 6.02 -3.04
N GLU A 95 8.50 6.40 -1.78
CA GLU A 95 9.47 7.24 -1.06
C GLU A 95 10.78 6.47 -0.77
N LEU A 96 10.69 5.17 -0.44
CA LEU A 96 11.85 4.31 -0.24
C LEU A 96 12.64 4.08 -1.54
N GLU A 97 11.96 3.92 -2.68
CA GLU A 97 12.60 3.87 -3.99
C GLU A 97 13.38 5.16 -4.29
N GLN A 98 12.80 6.33 -3.98
CA GLN A 98 13.49 7.62 -4.13
C GLN A 98 14.73 7.73 -3.24
N ILE A 99 14.64 7.24 -1.99
CA ILE A 99 15.77 7.18 -1.06
C ILE A 99 16.86 6.26 -1.62
N GLN A 100 16.52 5.05 -2.03
CA GLN A 100 17.46 4.08 -2.60
C GLN A 100 18.16 4.64 -3.86
N TYR A 101 17.41 5.30 -4.74
CA TYR A 101 17.95 5.95 -5.92
C TYR A 101 19.01 7.01 -5.54
N ARG A 102 18.70 7.87 -4.55
CA ARG A 102 19.64 8.90 -4.06
C ARG A 102 20.88 8.29 -3.43
N ILE A 103 20.75 7.21 -2.65
CA ILE A 103 21.90 6.48 -2.09
C ILE A 103 22.79 5.95 -3.22
N THR A 104 22.18 5.29 -4.21
CA THR A 104 22.90 4.73 -5.36
C THR A 104 23.65 5.81 -6.13
N TYR A 105 23.01 6.96 -6.35
CA TYR A 105 23.64 8.13 -6.98
C TYR A 105 24.78 8.71 -6.14
N ASN A 106 24.57 8.91 -4.84
CA ASN A 106 25.61 9.42 -3.93
C ASN A 106 26.83 8.48 -3.89
N ASN A 107 26.61 7.16 -3.96
CA ASN A 107 27.67 6.17 -4.01
C ASN A 107 28.41 6.18 -5.36
N SER A 108 27.72 6.42 -6.48
CA SER A 108 28.37 6.52 -7.80
C SER A 108 29.18 7.80 -7.98
N LEU A 109 28.81 8.90 -7.32
CA LEU A 109 29.57 10.16 -7.31
C LEU A 109 30.98 10.01 -6.70
N PHE A 110 31.20 9.02 -5.83
CA PHE A 110 32.50 8.76 -5.21
C PHE A 110 33.61 8.45 -6.24
N ILE A 111 33.24 8.01 -7.44
CA ILE A 111 34.17 7.74 -8.55
C ILE A 111 34.59 9.04 -9.28
N GLY A 112 33.95 10.20 -9.05
CA GLY A 112 34.20 11.37 -9.89
C GLY A 112 34.06 12.80 -9.34
N SER A 113 33.41 13.09 -8.20
CA SER A 113 33.40 14.49 -7.71
C SER A 113 32.86 14.69 -6.28
N ALA A 114 33.60 15.45 -5.48
CA ALA A 114 33.31 15.77 -4.09
C ALA A 114 32.23 16.87 -3.86
N PHE A 115 31.49 17.31 -4.89
CA PHE A 115 30.82 18.62 -4.84
C PHE A 115 29.28 18.64 -4.74
N ARG A 116 28.55 17.52 -4.87
CA ARG A 116 27.06 17.53 -4.78
C ARG A 116 26.44 16.22 -4.26
N LYS A 117 26.64 15.87 -2.99
CA LYS A 117 25.84 14.79 -2.35
C LYS A 117 24.40 15.27 -2.12
N TYR A 118 23.42 14.43 -2.45
CA TYR A 118 22.02 14.69 -2.10
C TYR A 118 21.82 14.56 -0.59
N LYS A 119 21.01 15.48 -0.03
CA LYS A 119 20.55 15.43 1.36
C LYS A 119 19.23 14.65 1.46
N PHE A 120 19.02 14.00 2.61
CA PHE A 120 17.84 13.15 2.87
C PHE A 120 16.78 13.79 3.78
N HIS A 121 16.99 15.02 4.27
CA HIS A 121 16.07 15.65 5.23
C HIS A 121 14.60 15.66 4.76
N ASN A 122 14.35 16.10 3.51
CA ASN A 122 12.99 16.08 2.96
C ASN A 122 12.44 14.66 2.79
N ASN A 123 13.29 13.67 2.49
CA ASN A 123 12.86 12.29 2.40
C ASN A 123 12.51 11.72 3.78
N TYR A 124 13.27 12.08 4.81
CA TYR A 124 13.01 11.72 6.20
C TYR A 124 11.64 12.24 6.64
N ASP A 125 11.38 13.55 6.48
CA ASP A 125 10.13 14.16 6.93
C ASP A 125 8.91 13.58 6.20
N ARG A 126 9.06 13.34 4.88
CA ARG A 126 8.01 12.71 4.06
C ARG A 126 7.77 11.26 4.51
N LEU A 127 8.82 10.45 4.66
CA LEU A 127 8.70 9.07 5.09
C LEU A 127 8.07 8.97 6.48
N GLU A 128 8.50 9.81 7.43
CA GLU A 128 7.91 9.87 8.77
C GLU A 128 6.42 10.21 8.71
N THR A 129 6.04 11.19 7.88
CA THR A 129 4.64 11.59 7.67
C THR A 129 3.80 10.47 7.06
N LEU A 130 4.36 9.74 6.08
CA LEU A 130 3.70 8.60 5.44
C LEU A 130 3.48 7.45 6.42
N ILE A 131 4.48 7.13 7.26
CA ILE A 131 4.35 6.12 8.31
C ILE A 131 3.27 6.51 9.32
N LYS A 132 3.25 7.77 9.79
CA LYS A 132 2.20 8.29 10.68
C LYS A 132 0.81 8.21 10.03
N THR A 133 0.73 8.41 8.71
CA THR A 133 -0.52 8.31 7.95
C THR A 133 -0.99 6.86 7.86
N LEU A 134 -0.09 5.91 7.60
CA LEU A 134 -0.39 4.48 7.62
C LEU A 134 -0.95 4.07 9.00
N ASP A 135 -0.33 4.51 10.09
CA ASP A 135 -0.79 4.22 11.45
C ASP A 135 -2.21 4.72 11.72
N LYS A 136 -2.52 5.94 11.27
CA LYS A 136 -3.86 6.52 11.42
C LYS A 136 -4.90 5.73 10.62
N ARG A 137 -4.59 5.39 9.36
CA ARG A 137 -5.47 4.61 8.49
C ARG A 137 -5.70 3.20 9.04
N TYR A 138 -4.65 2.56 9.56
CA TYR A 138 -4.73 1.25 10.18
C TYR A 138 -5.58 1.26 11.46
N LYS A 139 -5.45 2.27 12.32
CA LYS A 139 -6.33 2.45 13.48
C LYS A 139 -7.79 2.67 13.07
N MET A 140 -8.03 3.50 12.05
CA MET A 140 -9.36 3.74 11.51
C MET A 140 -10.01 2.45 10.98
N LEU A 141 -9.24 1.57 10.33
CA LEU A 141 -9.73 0.26 9.90
C LEU A 141 -10.26 -0.54 11.09
N PHE A 142 -9.52 -0.63 12.19
CA PHE A 142 -10.00 -1.32 13.39
C PHE A 142 -11.26 -0.70 13.99
N ASP A 143 -11.36 0.63 13.97
CA ASP A 143 -12.56 1.31 14.46
C ASP A 143 -13.77 1.00 13.58
N ILE A 144 -13.58 0.88 12.27
CA ILE A 144 -14.62 0.43 11.33
C ILE A 144 -15.00 -1.04 11.60
N LEU A 145 -14.02 -1.93 11.77
CA LEU A 145 -14.26 -3.36 12.03
C LEU A 145 -15.08 -3.59 13.31
N LYS A 146 -14.91 -2.75 14.34
CA LYS A 146 -15.71 -2.82 15.58
C LYS A 146 -17.20 -2.60 15.34
N ILE A 147 -17.56 -1.80 14.34
CA ILE A 147 -18.95 -1.44 14.04
C ILE A 147 -19.46 -2.11 12.76
N GLU A 148 -18.65 -2.89 12.06
CA GLU A 148 -18.96 -3.46 10.74
C GLU A 148 -20.33 -4.17 10.71
N ASN A 149 -20.61 -4.98 11.72
CA ASN A 149 -21.87 -5.74 11.82
C ASN A 149 -23.13 -4.86 11.94
N THR A 150 -22.97 -3.57 12.24
CA THR A 150 -24.06 -2.58 12.33
C THR A 150 -24.20 -1.72 11.08
N MET A 151 -23.25 -1.85 10.14
CA MET A 151 -23.23 -1.09 8.91
C MET A 151 -24.00 -1.83 7.81
N ALA A 152 -24.74 -1.09 7.00
CA ALA A 152 -25.41 -1.61 5.82
C ALA A 152 -25.02 -0.78 4.59
N GLN A 153 -24.98 -1.42 3.43
CA GLN A 153 -24.79 -0.68 2.17
C GLN A 153 -26.01 0.18 1.87
N ASN A 154 -25.77 1.48 1.68
CA ASN A 154 -26.76 2.39 1.14
C ASN A 154 -26.61 2.45 -0.39
N LYS A 155 -27.53 1.80 -1.11
CA LYS A 155 -27.51 1.68 -2.58
C LYS A 155 -27.61 3.03 -3.30
N ASP A 156 -28.24 4.03 -2.69
CA ASP A 156 -28.38 5.35 -3.30
C ASP A 156 -27.04 6.09 -3.30
N ILE A 157 -26.25 5.91 -2.24
CA ILE A 157 -24.89 6.44 -2.13
C ILE A 157 -23.93 5.68 -3.07
N THR A 158 -24.11 4.36 -3.24
CA THR A 158 -23.34 3.55 -4.20
C THR A 158 -23.36 4.16 -5.60
N ASN A 159 -24.55 4.47 -6.10
CA ASN A 159 -24.74 4.96 -7.46
C ASN A 159 -24.10 6.34 -7.62
N TYR A 160 -24.10 7.17 -6.58
CA TYR A 160 -23.41 8.45 -6.57
C TYR A 160 -21.89 8.26 -6.65
N LEU A 161 -21.30 7.43 -5.77
CA LEU A 161 -19.85 7.23 -5.71
C LEU A 161 -19.28 6.58 -6.99
N THR A 162 -20.02 5.64 -7.58
CA THR A 162 -19.63 4.97 -8.84
C THR A 162 -19.77 5.88 -10.07
N SER A 163 -20.78 6.77 -10.09
CA SER A 163 -20.99 7.72 -11.19
C SER A 163 -20.12 8.97 -11.11
N SER A 164 -19.70 9.38 -9.91
CA SER A 164 -18.90 10.58 -9.68
C SER A 164 -17.39 10.34 -9.84
N THR A 165 -16.89 9.94 -11.01
CA THR A 165 -15.46 9.99 -11.42
C THR A 165 -14.37 9.34 -10.53
N LEU A 166 -14.69 8.83 -9.34
CA LEU A 166 -13.76 8.22 -8.38
C LEU A 166 -13.42 6.76 -8.76
N ASP A 167 -14.25 6.13 -9.61
CA ASP A 167 -14.17 4.69 -9.90
C ASP A 167 -13.57 4.30 -11.26
N LYS A 168 -13.20 5.24 -12.15
CA LYS A 168 -12.50 4.85 -13.38
C LYS A 168 -11.14 4.16 -13.12
N LYS A 169 -10.61 4.25 -11.89
CA LYS A 169 -9.37 3.60 -11.46
C LYS A 169 -9.58 2.30 -10.67
N LEU A 170 -10.77 2.07 -10.11
CA LEU A 170 -11.12 0.88 -9.34
C LEU A 170 -11.67 -0.24 -10.25
N ILE A 171 -12.39 0.12 -11.32
CA ILE A 171 -12.96 -0.83 -12.30
C ILE A 171 -11.90 -1.29 -13.34
N SER A 172 -10.89 -0.47 -13.67
CA SER A 172 -9.86 -0.88 -14.63
C SER A 172 -8.95 -2.03 -14.15
N SER A 173 -9.03 -2.39 -12.88
CA SER A 173 -8.33 -3.58 -12.34
C SER A 173 -9.14 -4.88 -12.52
N SER A 174 -10.45 -4.82 -12.77
CA SER A 174 -11.26 -6.00 -13.12
C SER A 174 -11.26 -6.30 -14.62
N ASP A 175 -11.12 -5.27 -15.46
CA ASP A 175 -11.25 -5.41 -16.92
C ASP A 175 -10.01 -6.02 -17.60
N ILE A 176 -8.87 -6.09 -16.91
CA ILE A 176 -7.66 -6.75 -17.45
C ILE A 176 -7.78 -8.27 -17.39
N ILE A 177 -8.58 -8.82 -16.47
CA ILE A 177 -8.72 -10.29 -16.35
C ILE A 177 -9.73 -10.84 -17.36
N HIS A 178 -10.69 -10.03 -17.82
CA HIS A 178 -11.69 -10.49 -18.79
C HIS A 178 -11.15 -10.67 -20.22
N ASN A 179 -10.04 -10.02 -20.58
CA ASN A 179 -9.40 -10.18 -21.90
C ASN A 179 -8.33 -11.30 -21.95
N SER A 180 -8.19 -12.10 -20.89
CA SER A 180 -7.16 -13.16 -20.82
C SER A 180 -7.71 -14.59 -21.02
N ILE A 181 -9.02 -14.77 -21.28
CA ILE A 181 -9.68 -16.09 -21.37
C ILE A 181 -10.44 -16.28 -22.71
N GLU A 182 -10.05 -15.56 -23.76
CA GLU A 182 -10.45 -15.95 -25.11
C GLU A 182 -9.19 -16.26 -25.93
N PHE A 183 -9.24 -17.41 -26.61
CA PHE A 183 -8.24 -18.03 -27.50
C PHE A 183 -7.18 -18.93 -26.85
N ILE A 184 -7.60 -20.17 -26.54
CA ILE A 184 -6.92 -21.37 -27.04
C ILE A 184 -8.02 -22.35 -27.48
N ASP A 185 -8.35 -22.32 -28.78
CA ASP A 185 -8.86 -23.48 -29.51
C ASP A 185 -7.69 -24.10 -30.28
#